data_AF-A0A2J8TNG9-F1
#
_entry.id   AF-A0A2J8TNG9-F1
#
_cell.length_a   1.000
_cell.length_b   1.000
_cell.length_c   1.000
_cell.angle_alpha   90.00
_cell.angle_beta   90.00
_cell.angle_gamma   90.00
#
_symmetry.space_group_name_H-M   'P 1'
#
loop_
_entity.id
_entity.type
_entity.pdbx_description
1 polymer ?
#
loop_
_entity_poly.entity_id
_entity_poly.type
_entity_poly.pdbx_seq_one_letter_code
_entity_poly.pdbx_strand_id
1 'polypeptide(L)' 'VLSTCCFTFSSKKISLQRLKSYLITTSSFRTKLGKEICADPKEKWVQNYMKHLGQKAHTLKT' A
#
# COMPACT_ATOMS: atom_id res chain seq x y z
N VAL A 1 12.79 11.74 9.44
CA VAL A 1 11.52 10.99 9.44
C VAL A 1 11.86 9.51 9.36
N LEU A 2 11.37 8.66 10.26
CA LEU A 2 11.54 7.20 10.11
C LEU A 2 10.68 6.73 8.94
N SER A 3 11.33 6.21 7.89
CA SER A 3 10.65 5.46 6.84
C SER A 3 10.27 4.11 7.41
N THR A 4 8.97 3.84 7.57
CA THR A 4 8.50 2.52 7.96
C THR A 4 8.73 1.56 6.80
N CYS A 5 9.79 0.77 6.86
CA CYS A 5 10.12 -0.21 5.83
C CYS A 5 9.36 -1.52 6.07
N CYS A 6 8.79 -2.09 5.00
CA CYS A 6 8.18 -3.40 5.04
C CYS A 6 9.24 -4.49 4.84
N PHE A 7 9.51 -5.26 5.90
CA PHE A 7 10.38 -6.45 5.84
C PHE A 7 9.61 -7.74 5.54
N THR A 8 8.30 -7.73 5.78
CA THR A 8 7.40 -8.85 5.53
C THR A 8 6.20 -8.37 4.72
N PHE A 9 5.74 -9.21 3.80
CA PHE A 9 4.61 -8.90 2.92
C PHE A 9 3.44 -9.83 3.21
N SER A 10 2.23 -9.32 3.10
CA SER A 10 1.02 -10.14 3.20
C SER A 10 0.97 -11.12 2.03
N SER A 11 1.09 -12.42 2.33
CA SER A 11 0.93 -13.49 1.33
C SER A 11 -0.53 -13.67 0.87
N LYS A 12 -1.49 -13.12 1.63
CA LYS A 12 -2.92 -13.19 1.29
C LYS A 12 -3.34 -11.96 0.52
N LYS A 13 -4.10 -12.17 -0.56
CA LYS A 13 -4.79 -11.13 -1.31
C LYS A 13 -5.81 -10.43 -0.40
N ILE A 14 -5.68 -9.11 -0.28
CA ILE A 14 -6.58 -8.28 0.50
C ILE A 14 -7.79 -7.92 -0.39
N SER A 15 -8.97 -7.68 0.18
CA SER A 15 -10.10 -7.17 -0.60
C SER A 15 -9.93 -5.68 -0.90
N LEU A 16 -10.01 -5.30 -2.18
CA LEU A 16 -9.93 -3.90 -2.64
C LEU A 16 -10.89 -2.97 -1.89
N GLN A 17 -12.08 -3.45 -1.54
CA GLN A 17 -13.10 -2.66 -0.85
C GLN A 17 -12.67 -2.20 0.55
N ARG A 18 -11.72 -2.91 1.17
CA ARG A 18 -11.15 -2.56 2.48
C ARG A 18 -10.00 -1.55 2.37
N LEU A 19 -9.47 -1.36 1.18
CA LEU A 19 -8.34 -0.48 0.91
C LEU A 19 -8.81 0.94 0.63
N LYS A 20 -8.01 1.90 1.04
CA LYS A 20 -8.25 3.35 0.87
C LYS A 20 -7.20 3.97 -0.04
N SER A 21 -5.93 3.61 0.14
CA SER A 21 -4.83 4.13 -0.66
C SER A 21 -3.62 3.19 -0.62
N TYR A 22 -2.70 3.37 -1.56
CA TYR A 22 -1.39 2.71 -1.56
C TYR A 22 -0.26 3.72 -1.38
N LEU A 23 0.71 3.39 -0.53
CA LEU A 23 1.93 4.16 -0.32
C LEU A 23 3.10 3.39 -0.95
N ILE A 24 3.71 3.99 -1.98
CA ILE A 24 4.85 3.39 -2.70
C ILE A 24 6.12 3.40 -1.83
N THR A 25 6.38 4.49 -1.11
CA THR A 25 7.59 4.68 -0.30
C THR A 25 7.79 3.59 0.75
N THR A 26 6.69 3.13 1.34
CA THR A 26 6.66 2.08 2.37
C THR A 26 6.21 0.73 1.81
N SER A 27 5.83 0.65 0.52
CA SER A 27 5.19 -0.52 -0.10
C SER A 27 4.01 -1.07 0.72
N SER A 28 3.13 -0.18 1.18
CA SER A 28 2.02 -0.53 2.08
C SER A 28 0.67 -0.02 1.58
N PHE A 29 -0.37 -0.83 1.76
CA PHE A 29 -1.76 -0.42 1.58
C PHE A 29 -2.33 0.12 2.88
N ARG A 30 -2.93 1.32 2.82
CA ARG A 30 -3.72 1.86 3.90
C ARG A 30 -5.17 1.45 3.74
N THR A 31 -5.71 0.81 4.77
CA THR A 31 -7.11 0.41 4.84
C THR A 31 -8.03 1.57 5.20
N LYS A 32 -9.34 1.42 4.96
CA LYS A 32 -10.35 2.41 5.40
C LYS A 32 -10.35 2.62 6.92
N LEU A 33 -9.97 1.59 7.68
CA LEU A 33 -9.80 1.63 9.14
C LEU A 33 -8.47 2.27 9.59
N GLY A 34 -7.65 2.76 8.65
CA GLY A 34 -6.38 3.42 8.96
C GLY A 34 -5.19 2.49 9.21
N LYS A 35 -5.38 1.16 9.20
CA LYS A 35 -4.27 0.19 9.29
C LYS A 35 -3.46 0.17 8.01
N GLU A 36 -2.14 0.09 8.13
CA GLU A 36 -1.21 -0.14 7.02
C GLU A 36 -0.86 -1.62 6.92
N ILE A 37 -0.87 -2.14 5.69
CA ILE A 37 -0.56 -3.54 5.40
C ILE A 37 0.49 -3.58 4.30
N CYS A 38 1.65 -4.13 4.62
CA CYS A 38 2.71 -4.37 3.66
C CYS A 38 2.26 -5.36 2.58
N ALA A 39 2.43 -5.00 1.31
CA ALA A 39 2.11 -5.87 0.19
C ALA A 39 3.19 -5.75 -0.89
N ASP A 40 3.60 -6.90 -1.44
CA ASP A 40 4.71 -6.93 -2.38
C ASP A 40 4.31 -6.27 -3.71
N PRO A 41 4.98 -5.20 -4.17
CA PRO A 41 4.69 -4.57 -5.46
C PRO A 41 4.87 -5.50 -6.68
N LYS A 42 5.57 -6.63 -6.52
CA LYS A 42 5.74 -7.64 -7.57
C LYS A 42 4.51 -8.51 -7.79
N GLU A 43 3.58 -8.54 -6.84
CA GLU A 43 2.34 -9.31 -6.94
C GLU A 43 1.36 -8.70 -7.95
N LYS A 44 0.78 -9.53 -8.82
CA LYS A 44 -0.14 -9.07 -9.87
C LYS A 44 -1.37 -8.35 -9.29
N TRP A 45 -1.91 -8.84 -8.18
CA TRP A 45 -3.07 -8.21 -7.54
C TRP A 45 -2.73 -6.84 -6.94
N VAL A 46 -1.51 -6.68 -6.42
CA VAL A 46 -1.01 -5.43 -5.87
C VAL A 46 -0.91 -4.39 -6.98
N GLN A 47 -0.31 -4.75 -8.12
CA GLN A 47 -0.19 -3.86 -9.28
C GLN A 47 -1.55 -3.41 -9.82
N ASN A 48 -2.53 -4.32 -9.91
CA ASN A 48 -3.89 -3.93 -10.27
C ASN A 48 -4.48 -2.95 -9.26
N TYR A 49 -4.30 -3.20 -7.97
CA TYR A 49 -4.86 -2.34 -6.93
C TYR A 49 -4.20 -0.97 -6.87
N MET A 50 -2.90 -0.88 -7.16
CA MET A 50 -2.21 0.41 -7.32
C MET A 50 -2.85 1.24 -8.45
N LYS A 51 -3.21 0.61 -9.56
CA LYS A 51 -3.92 1.27 -10.68
C LYS A 51 -5.32 1.71 -10.27
N HIS A 52 -6.06 0.87 -9.54
CA HIS A 52 -7.43 1.16 -9.12
C HIS A 52 -7.54 2.23 -8.02
N LEU A 53 -6.66 2.21 -7.01
CA LEU A 53 -6.73 3.10 -5.84
C LEU A 53 -6.06 4.46 -6.09
N GLY A 54 -5.33 4.60 -7.19
CA GLY A 54 -4.50 5.76 -7.47
C GLY A 54 -3.25 5.79 -6.59
N GLN A 55 -2.09 6.04 -7.20
CA GLN A 55 -0.85 6.20 -6.48
C GLN A 55 -0.89 7.53 -5.71
N LYS A 56 -1.01 7.45 -4.38
CA LYS A 56 -0.64 8.59 -3.55
C LYS A 56 0.84 8.45 -3.23
N ALA A 57 1.68 8.99 -4.09
CA ALA A 57 2.99 9.42 -3.64
C ALA A 57 2.73 10.42 -2.51
N HIS A 58 3.13 10.11 -1.29
CA HIS A 58 3.18 11.14 -0.28
C HIS A 58 4.32 12.06 -0.71
N THR A 59 4.00 13.06 -1.54
CA THR A 59 4.84 14.23 -1.66
C THR A 59 4.85 14.84 -0.26
N LEU A 60 5.98 14.68 0.42
CA LEU A 60 6.35 15.54 1.54
C LEU A 60 6.21 16.96 0.99
N LYS A 61 5.11 17.66 1.33
CA LYS A 61 5.07 19.11 1.22
C LYS A 61 6.02 19.61 2.30
N THR A 62 7.01 20.35 1.82
CA THR A 62 8.15 20.96 2.51
C THR A 62 7.75 21.64 3.80
#